data_AF-A0A957GRS7-F1
#
_entry.id   AF-A0A957GRS7-F1
#
_cell.length_a   1.000
_cell.length_b   1.000
_cell.length_c   1.000
_cell.angle_alpha   90.00
_cell.angle_beta   90.00
_cell.angle_gamma   90.00
#
_symmetry.space_group_name_H-M   'P 1'
#
loop_
_entity.id
_entity.type
_entity.pdbx_description
1 polymer ?
#
loop_
_entity_poly.entity_id
_entity_poly.type
_entity_poly.pdbx_seq_one_letter_code
_entity_poly.pdbx_strand_id
1 'polypeptide(L)'
;MQQIVECVPNFSNGRNPEVINAIVAAMRSANEVQVVNVSTDLDHNRTVVTMVGSPAGVEEAAFRGIATAKELINMDEHSGEHPRIGATDV
;
A
#
# COMPACT_ATOMS: atom_id res chain seq x y z
N MET A 1 -12.74 16.84 -19.14
CA MET A 1 -12.29 16.87 -17.73
C MET A 1 -11.36 15.69 -17.54
N GLN A 2 -10.18 15.88 -16.96
CA GLN A 2 -9.35 14.74 -16.53
C GLN A 2 -9.99 14.10 -15.31
N GLN A 3 -10.22 12.79 -15.35
CA GLN A 3 -10.73 12.03 -14.21
C GLN A 3 -9.58 11.75 -13.25
N ILE A 4 -9.80 12.01 -11.97
CA ILE A 4 -8.87 11.70 -10.90
C ILE A 4 -9.57 10.75 -9.93
N VAL A 5 -8.87 9.67 -9.56
CA VAL A 5 -9.30 8.69 -8.56
C VAL A 5 -8.32 8.74 -7.40
N GLU A 6 -8.84 8.68 -6.18
CA GLU A 6 -8.06 8.42 -4.98
C GLU A 6 -8.14 6.92 -4.66
N CYS A 7 -7.00 6.33 -4.31
CA CYS A 7 -6.92 4.98 -3.78
C CYS A 7 -6.08 4.99 -2.50
N VAL A 8 -6.57 4.29 -1.48
CA VAL A 8 -6.00 4.34 -0.13
C VAL A 8 -5.71 2.92 0.37
N PRO A 9 -4.79 2.16 -0.26
CA PRO A 9 -4.52 0.78 0.13
C PRO A 9 -3.85 0.66 1.49
N ASN A 10 -4.19 -0.42 2.19
CA ASN A 10 -3.78 -0.70 3.56
C ASN A 10 -2.93 -1.96 3.63
N PHE A 11 -1.73 -1.84 4.17
CA PHE A 11 -0.77 -2.93 4.28
C PHE A 11 -0.59 -3.35 5.73
N SER A 12 -0.64 -4.66 5.97
CA SER A 12 -0.37 -5.30 7.27
C SER A 12 1.14 -5.35 7.54
N ASN A 13 1.76 -4.18 7.57
CA ASN A 13 3.12 -3.96 8.03
C ASN A 13 3.24 -2.49 8.43
N GLY A 14 3.74 -2.21 9.62
CA GLY A 14 4.11 -0.87 10.05
C GLY A 14 5.51 -0.81 10.68
N ARG A 15 6.11 -1.97 10.96
CA ARG A 15 7.38 -2.06 11.70
C ARG A 15 8.60 -2.30 10.81
N ASN A 16 8.40 -2.75 9.57
CA ASN A 16 9.49 -2.97 8.64
C ASN A 16 9.48 -1.89 7.53
N PRO A 17 10.31 -0.84 7.64
CA PRO A 17 10.36 0.23 6.66
C PRO A 17 10.87 -0.23 5.29
N GLU A 18 11.68 -1.29 5.21
CA GLU A 18 12.19 -1.81 3.93
C GLU A 18 11.05 -2.39 3.09
N VAL A 19 10.14 -3.14 3.72
CA VAL A 19 8.94 -3.68 3.08
C VAL A 19 8.04 -2.56 2.56
N ILE A 20 7.78 -1.54 3.39
CA ILE A 20 6.95 -0.40 2.99
C ILE A 20 7.60 0.41 1.86
N ASN A 21 8.91 0.65 1.92
CA ASN A 21 9.62 1.35 0.86
C ASN A 21 9.56 0.59 -0.47
N ALA A 22 9.68 -0.74 -0.45
CA ALA A 22 9.54 -1.57 -1.64
C ALA A 22 8.13 -1.48 -2.25
N ILE A 23 7.09 -1.57 -1.43
CA ILE A 23 5.68 -1.44 -1.86
C ILE A 23 5.44 -0.06 -2.48
N VAL A 24 5.85 1.02 -1.81
CA VAL A 24 5.67 2.39 -2.31
C VAL A 24 6.48 2.65 -3.58
N ALA A 25 7.68 2.09 -3.70
CA ALA A 25 8.48 2.18 -4.92
C ALA A 25 7.78 1.48 -6.10
N ALA A 26 7.19 0.31 -5.86
CA ALA A 26 6.42 -0.42 -6.87
C ALA A 26 5.21 0.40 -7.34
N MET A 27 4.46 1.03 -6.42
CA MET A 27 3.34 1.93 -6.77
C MET A 27 3.80 3.14 -7.59
N ARG A 28 4.90 3.80 -7.18
CA ARG A 28 5.46 4.97 -7.88
C ARG A 28 5.98 4.67 -9.28
N SER A 29 6.20 3.39 -9.60
CA SER A 29 6.65 2.97 -10.94
C SER A 29 5.52 2.91 -11.98
N ALA A 30 4.25 3.04 -11.55
CA ALA A 30 3.12 3.15 -12.46
C ALA A 30 3.04 4.58 -13.05
N ASN A 31 2.51 4.69 -14.26
CA ASN A 31 2.34 5.99 -14.92
C ASN A 31 1.07 6.69 -14.43
N GLU A 32 1.05 8.03 -14.51
CA GLU A 32 -0.12 8.85 -14.20
C GLU A 32 -0.69 8.68 -12.78
N VAL A 33 0.17 8.30 -11.82
CA VAL A 33 -0.17 8.20 -10.40
C VAL A 33 0.82 9.00 -9.56
N GLN A 34 0.34 9.55 -8.45
CA GLN A 34 1.16 10.20 -7.44
C GLN A 34 0.82 9.62 -6.07
N VAL A 35 1.84 9.10 -5.37
CA VAL A 35 1.72 8.81 -3.93
C VAL A 35 1.82 10.11 -3.16
N VAL A 36 0.75 10.49 -2.46
CA VAL A 36 0.63 11.76 -1.76
C VAL A 36 0.90 11.64 -0.26
N ASN A 37 0.66 10.47 0.33
CA ASN A 37 0.93 10.23 1.75
C ASN A 37 1.29 8.76 2.00
N VAL A 38 2.13 8.53 3.01
CA VAL A 38 2.42 7.21 3.58
C VAL A 38 2.38 7.38 5.09
N SER A 39 1.36 6.80 5.72
CA SER A 39 1.14 6.89 7.17
C SER A 39 1.31 5.52 7.80
N THR A 40 2.21 5.42 8.76
CA THR A 40 2.56 4.15 9.41
C THR A 40 2.26 4.23 10.89
N ASP A 41 1.68 3.16 11.41
CA ASP A 41 1.36 2.99 12.82
C ASP A 41 2.04 1.72 13.35
N LEU A 42 2.89 1.88 14.37
CA LEU A 42 3.70 0.81 14.95
C LEU A 42 2.89 -0.13 15.84
N ASP A 43 1.88 0.39 16.54
CA ASP A 43 1.05 -0.38 17.47
C ASP A 43 0.06 -1.23 16.68
N HIS A 44 -0.58 -0.62 15.67
CA HIS A 44 -1.42 -1.34 14.71
C HIS A 44 -0.63 -2.24 13.76
N ASN A 45 0.70 -2.04 13.64
CA ASN A 45 1.57 -2.69 12.65
C ASN A 45 0.99 -2.58 11.23
N ARG A 46 0.54 -1.38 10.87
CA ARG A 46 -0.17 -1.10 9.63
C ARG A 46 0.35 0.16 8.97
N THR A 47 0.39 0.15 7.63
CA THR A 47 0.68 1.32 6.83
C THR A 47 -0.46 1.59 5.85
N VAL A 48 -0.88 2.85 5.81
CA VAL A 48 -1.86 3.38 4.86
C VAL A 48 -1.11 4.21 3.83
N VAL A 49 -1.25 3.86 2.56
CA VAL A 49 -0.69 4.66 1.46
C VAL A 49 -1.85 5.39 0.78
N THR A 50 -1.71 6.70 0.56
CA THR A 50 -2.68 7.48 -0.20
C THR A 50 -2.07 7.84 -1.55
N MET A 51 -2.79 7.54 -2.63
CA MET A 51 -2.38 7.91 -3.98
C MET A 51 -3.54 8.45 -4.80
N VAL A 52 -3.21 9.34 -5.75
CA VAL A 52 -4.17 9.93 -6.69
C VAL A 52 -3.64 9.84 -8.11
N GLY A 53 -4.52 9.67 -9.09
CA GLY A 53 -4.10 9.54 -10.49
C GLY A 53 -5.23 9.29 -11.46
N SER A 54 -4.89 8.96 -12.71
CA SER A 54 -5.87 8.47 -13.68
C SER A 54 -6.45 7.12 -13.21
N PRO A 55 -7.70 6.76 -13.56
CA PRO A 55 -8.28 5.48 -13.15
C PRO A 55 -7.39 4.27 -13.45
N ALA A 56 -6.80 4.23 -14.66
CA ALA A 56 -5.89 3.16 -15.07
C ALA A 56 -4.54 3.22 -14.35
N GLY A 57 -3.99 4.41 -14.12
CA GLY A 57 -2.73 4.58 -13.39
C GLY A 57 -2.84 4.13 -11.93
N VAL A 58 -3.96 4.44 -11.28
CA VAL A 58 -4.27 4.04 -9.91
C VAL A 58 -4.49 2.53 -9.80
N GLU A 59 -5.22 1.92 -10.75
CA GLU A 59 -5.43 0.47 -10.80
C GLU A 59 -4.09 -0.29 -10.91
N GLU A 60 -3.22 0.12 -11.85
CA GLU A 60 -1.90 -0.47 -12.03
C GLU A 60 -1.01 -0.28 -10.79
N ALA A 61 -1.01 0.92 -10.20
CA ALA A 61 -0.26 1.21 -9.00
C ALA A 61 -0.69 0.34 -7.82
N ALA A 62 -2.00 0.20 -7.60
CA ALA A 62 -2.58 -0.65 -6.57
C ALA A 62 -2.15 -2.11 -6.78
N PHE A 63 -2.29 -2.63 -8.00
CA PHE A 63 -1.90 -4.00 -8.33
C PHE A 63 -0.42 -4.26 -8.07
N ARG A 64 0.49 -3.38 -8.49
CA ARG A 64 1.93 -3.50 -8.22
C ARG A 64 2.25 -3.48 -6.73
N GLY A 65 1.57 -2.62 -5.97
CA GLY A 65 1.70 -2.57 -4.51
C GLY A 65 1.24 -3.86 -3.84
N ILE A 66 0.08 -4.38 -4.23
CA ILE A 66 -0.48 -5.65 -3.75
C ILE A 66 0.45 -6.82 -4.07
N ALA A 67 0.92 -6.91 -5.32
CA ALA A 67 1.83 -7.96 -5.75
C ALA A 67 3.14 -7.94 -4.93
N THR A 68 3.69 -6.76 -4.68
CA THR A 68 4.89 -6.61 -3.84
C THR A 68 4.63 -6.99 -2.39
N ALA A 69 3.49 -6.56 -1.82
CA ALA A 69 3.10 -6.88 -0.46
C ALA A 69 2.93 -8.39 -0.24
N LYS A 70 2.33 -9.09 -1.22
CA LYS A 70 2.15 -10.55 -1.20
C LYS A 70 3.49 -11.29 -1.04
N GLU A 71 4.55 -10.82 -1.68
CA GLU A 71 5.86 -11.49 -1.65
C GLU A 71 6.66 -11.15 -0.37
N LEU A 72 6.38 -10.01 0.27
CA LEU A 72 7.21 -9.48 1.36
C LEU A 72 6.56 -9.55 2.74
N ILE A 73 5.24 -9.70 2.84
CA ILE A 73 4.52 -9.74 4.11
C ILE A 73 4.06 -11.17 4.41
N ASN A 74 4.65 -11.76 5.45
CA ASN A 74 4.19 -13.03 6.00
C ASN A 74 3.07 -12.79 7.04
N MET A 75 1.85 -13.20 6.72
CA MET A 75 0.70 -13.02 7.62
C MET A 75 0.67 -14.00 8.80
N ASP A 76 1.40 -15.12 8.73
CA ASP A 76 1.51 -16.08 9.84
C ASP A 76 2.33 -15.50 11.00
N GLU A 77 3.25 -14.56 10.70
CA GLU A 77 4.10 -13.88 11.67
C GLU A 77 3.55 -12.49 12.06
N HIS A 78 2.61 -11.96 11.28
CA HIS A 78 2.09 -10.62 11.49
C HIS A 78 1.28 -10.51 12.79
N SER A 79 1.57 -9.51 13.61
CA SER A 79 0.77 -9.15 14.80
C SER A 79 0.67 -7.63 14.96
N GLY A 80 -0.48 -7.14 15.40
CA GLY A 80 -0.79 -5.73 15.59
C GLY A 80 -2.18 -5.57 16.20
N GLU A 81 -2.45 -4.41 16.81
CA GLU A 81 -3.70 -4.15 17.53
C GLU A 81 -4.92 -3.99 16.59
N HIS A 82 -4.70 -3.65 15.32
CA HIS A 82 -5.77 -3.46 14.36
C HIS A 82 -6.20 -4.81 13.73
N PRO A 83 -7.51 -5.12 13.66
CA PRO A 83 -8.01 -6.28 12.93
C PRO A 83 -7.55 -6.29 11.47
N ARG A 84 -7.19 -7.45 10.95
CA ARG A 84 -6.69 -7.63 9.57
C ARG A 84 -6.90 -9.05 9.08
N ILE A 85 -7.18 -9.20 7.79
CA ILE A 85 -7.35 -10.47 7.10
C ILE A 85 -6.20 -10.72 6.11
N GLY A 86 -5.68 -9.68 5.45
CA GLY A 86 -4.68 -9.83 4.36
C GLY A 86 -3.40 -9.02 4.52
N ALA A 87 -2.38 -9.38 3.73
CA ALA A 87 -1.14 -8.59 3.59
C ALA A 87 -1.43 -7.20 3.02
N THR A 88 -2.32 -7.14 2.03
CA THR A 88 -3.12 -5.95 1.71
C THR A 88 -4.53 -6.22 2.16
N ASP A 89 -5.09 -5.34 3.01
CA ASP A 89 -6.34 -5.59 3.72
C ASP A 89 -7.56 -4.95 3.03
N VAL A 90 -7.45 -3.66 2.68
CA VAL A 90 -8.46 -2.84 1.99
C VAL A 90 -7.76 -1.95 0.98
#